data_AF-A0A7X6TCR7-F1
#
_entry.id   AF-A0A7X6TCR7-F1
#
_cell.length_a   1.000
_cell.length_b   1.000
_cell.length_c   1.000
_cell.angle_alpha   90.00
_cell.angle_beta   90.00
_cell.angle_gamma   90.00
#
_symmetry.space_group_name_H-M   'P 1'
#
loop_
_entity.id
_entity.type
_entity.pdbx_description
1 polymer ?
#
loop_
_entity_poly.entity_id
_entity_poly.type
_entity_poly.pdbx_seq_one_letter_code
_entity_poly.pdbx_strand_id
1 'polypeptide(L)'
;MQAAEQGNQSQNRRYTRLQSQTIEYHWASPVSIDEVQLYWFNYEGLAKLPQAQRLSYWDGEQFVALANAEGYGLENDQFNVTTFDEVTTTRLRLELDSLPRYPATLLEWKVMKSFNSPAVAPLLTAGIDRDVMVGGNTYLSAEIKAVDPVKKLRWSAKGPGKVTFTNPEALETTATVSEPGKYILTLTAQSGRMKAESSLELIAHYPPKEERLDVVYTKRYKINSPLWNERAKVLITSWIPWCIAQCERTDLTQGQGGLDNFAEAAKALRGQPHGRHLGYVFSNAWVHQTVESMCIALMVDPQGDKEIIAAQNKMKKTLEKWIPIILSAQEPDGYLHTAYTLRDTTRWTSRWSPRNRGDHEGYVAGYFIESAINHYTLTEGSDTRLYDAAKKLSDCWVKNIGPGPDQIAWYDGHQEMEQALVRFGRFVNDMEGNGKGDSYIALAKFLLDMRDNGSEYDQSHVPVQQQY
;
A
#
# COMPACT_ATOMS: atom_id res chain seq x y z
N MET A 1 7.98 -18.22 -28.25
CA MET A 1 7.90 -19.52 -28.95
C MET A 1 7.77 -20.59 -27.87
N GLN A 2 6.63 -21.30 -27.80
CA GLN A 2 6.36 -22.34 -26.77
C GLN A 2 7.05 -23.67 -27.12
N ALA A 3 7.57 -24.39 -26.12
CA ALA A 3 7.55 -25.85 -26.08
C ALA A 3 7.67 -26.36 -24.63
N ALA A 4 6.91 -27.42 -24.34
CA ALA A 4 6.50 -27.95 -23.04
C ALA A 4 7.60 -28.64 -22.18
N GLU A 5 7.42 -28.61 -20.86
CA GLU A 5 7.99 -29.56 -19.89
C GLU A 5 6.91 -30.56 -19.42
N GLN A 6 7.23 -31.85 -19.42
CA GLN A 6 6.55 -32.88 -18.64
C GLN A 6 7.59 -33.58 -17.73
N GLY A 7 7.25 -33.70 -16.44
CA GLY A 7 7.39 -34.98 -15.75
C GLY A 7 8.70 -35.34 -15.02
N ASN A 8 8.88 -34.74 -13.85
CA ASN A 8 9.15 -35.38 -12.54
C ASN A 8 10.47 -36.14 -12.21
N GLN A 9 10.96 -35.76 -11.01
CA GLN A 9 11.77 -36.47 -10.02
C GLN A 9 13.31 -36.58 -10.13
N SER A 10 13.90 -35.74 -9.27
CA SER A 10 14.93 -36.08 -8.28
C SER A 10 16.41 -35.96 -8.68
N GLN A 11 17.06 -35.05 -7.94
CA GLN A 11 18.48 -35.04 -7.58
C GLN A 11 19.50 -35.04 -8.71
N ASN A 12 19.77 -33.85 -9.24
CA ASN A 12 21.13 -33.30 -9.24
C ASN A 12 21.09 -31.83 -9.67
N ARG A 13 20.77 -30.92 -8.74
CA ARG A 13 21.20 -29.52 -8.91
C ARG A 13 22.73 -29.55 -8.80
N ARG A 14 23.41 -29.56 -9.94
CA ARG A 14 24.84 -29.21 -10.00
C ARG A 14 24.96 -27.75 -9.58
N TYR A 15 25.06 -27.50 -8.29
CA TYR A 15 25.38 -26.19 -7.74
C TYR A 15 26.80 -25.82 -8.18
N THR A 16 26.91 -24.84 -9.08
CA THR A 16 28.17 -24.29 -9.58
C THR A 16 29.02 -23.78 -8.42
N ARG A 17 30.33 -24.06 -8.44
CA ARG A 17 31.28 -23.66 -7.40
C ARG A 17 31.65 -22.18 -7.62
N LEU A 18 31.15 -21.26 -6.80
CA LEU A 18 31.62 -19.88 -6.83
C LEU A 18 33.11 -19.86 -6.40
N GLN A 19 33.97 -19.32 -7.28
CA GLN A 19 35.41 -19.21 -7.04
C GLN A 19 35.94 -17.78 -7.22
N SER A 20 35.25 -16.92 -7.97
CA SER A 20 35.55 -15.49 -8.05
C SER A 20 34.27 -14.71 -8.38
N GLN A 21 34.12 -13.52 -7.82
CA GLN A 21 33.10 -12.54 -8.18
C GLN A 21 33.77 -11.24 -8.60
N THR A 22 33.21 -10.59 -9.60
CA THR A 22 33.72 -9.32 -10.11
C THR A 22 32.63 -8.27 -10.05
N ILE A 23 32.96 -7.12 -9.49
CA ILE A 23 32.09 -5.95 -9.39
C ILE A 23 32.86 -4.78 -10.02
N GLU A 24 32.20 -4.02 -10.89
CA GLU A 24 32.84 -2.90 -11.58
C GLU A 24 32.04 -1.63 -11.43
N TYR A 25 32.74 -0.53 -11.16
CA TYR A 25 32.23 0.81 -11.41
C TYR A 25 32.60 1.28 -12.82
N HIS A 26 31.66 1.98 -13.44
CA HIS A 26 31.82 2.62 -14.74
C HIS A 26 31.39 4.09 -14.61
N TRP A 27 32.29 5.01 -14.93
CA TRP A 27 32.03 6.44 -14.97
C TRP A 27 31.98 6.95 -16.42
N ALA A 28 31.05 7.87 -16.70
CA ALA A 28 30.93 8.49 -18.02
C ALA A 28 32.11 9.40 -18.40
N SER A 29 32.80 9.93 -17.39
CA SER A 29 34.00 10.76 -17.51
C SER A 29 35.06 10.26 -16.53
N PRO A 30 36.37 10.45 -16.83
CA PRO A 30 37.42 10.05 -15.92
C PRO A 30 37.30 10.73 -14.55
N VAL A 31 37.51 9.97 -13.48
CA VAL A 31 37.57 10.44 -12.08
C VAL A 31 38.96 10.17 -11.51
N SER A 32 39.42 11.01 -10.59
CA SER A 32 40.66 10.76 -9.85
C SER A 32 40.34 10.27 -8.44
N ILE A 33 40.99 9.18 -8.05
CA ILE A 33 40.68 8.43 -6.83
C ILE A 33 41.99 7.95 -6.18
N ASP A 34 42.01 7.88 -4.86
CA ASP A 34 43.17 7.46 -4.05
C ASP A 34 42.76 6.59 -2.85
N GLU A 35 41.46 6.38 -2.63
CA GLU A 35 40.94 5.55 -1.54
C GLU A 35 39.62 4.84 -1.94
N VAL A 36 39.44 3.63 -1.43
CA VAL A 36 38.15 2.94 -1.41
C VAL A 36 37.82 2.44 0.00
N GLN A 37 36.52 2.28 0.28
CA GLN A 37 36.04 1.69 1.52
C GLN A 37 35.03 0.59 1.22
N LEU A 38 35.24 -0.61 1.77
CA LEU A 38 34.40 -1.78 1.54
C LEU A 38 33.75 -2.24 2.84
N TYR A 39 32.43 -2.36 2.84
CA TYR A 39 31.65 -2.84 3.97
C TYR A 39 31.24 -4.29 3.75
N TRP A 40 31.83 -5.19 4.53
CA TRP A 40 31.49 -6.62 4.47
C TRP A 40 30.46 -6.97 5.54
N PHE A 41 29.54 -7.86 5.22
CA PHE A 41 28.53 -8.28 6.19
C PHE A 41 28.29 -9.79 6.19
N ASN A 42 28.52 -10.42 7.34
CA ASN A 42 28.25 -11.82 7.62
C ASN A 42 27.03 -11.90 8.54
N TYR A 43 25.99 -12.58 8.05
CA TYR A 43 24.75 -12.84 8.78
C TYR A 43 24.68 -14.32 9.18
N GLU A 44 24.87 -14.60 10.47
CA GLU A 44 24.62 -15.90 11.13
C GLU A 44 25.14 -17.14 10.35
N GLY A 45 26.21 -16.98 9.57
CA GLY A 45 26.79 -18.03 8.75
C GLY A 45 26.04 -18.42 7.47
N LEU A 46 24.94 -17.74 7.14
CA LEU A 46 24.24 -17.83 5.85
C LEU A 46 24.90 -16.96 4.77
N ALA A 47 25.53 -15.86 5.18
CA ALA A 47 26.42 -15.03 4.37
C ALA A 47 27.87 -15.20 4.84
N LYS A 48 28.86 -15.07 3.95
CA LYS A 48 30.28 -15.25 4.29
C LYS A 48 31.13 -14.12 3.73
N LEU A 49 32.12 -13.71 4.52
CA LEU A 49 33.17 -12.81 4.08
C LEU A 49 33.96 -13.42 2.91
N PRO A 50 34.51 -12.60 2.00
CA PRO A 50 35.45 -13.09 0.99
C PRO A 50 36.73 -13.63 1.65
N GLN A 51 37.48 -14.47 0.93
CA GLN A 51 38.79 -14.96 1.34
C GLN A 51 39.92 -14.02 0.92
N ALA A 52 39.72 -13.31 -0.19
CA ALA A 52 40.65 -12.31 -0.70
C ALA A 52 39.90 -11.29 -1.55
N GLN A 53 40.49 -10.10 -1.66
CA GLN A 53 40.04 -9.04 -2.53
C GLN A 53 41.20 -8.52 -3.38
N ARG A 54 40.89 -8.05 -4.58
CA ARG A 54 41.83 -7.38 -5.48
C ARG A 54 41.14 -6.19 -6.14
N LEU A 55 41.86 -5.08 -6.22
CA LEU A 55 41.40 -3.86 -6.87
C LEU A 55 42.27 -3.55 -8.08
N SER A 56 41.65 -3.20 -9.18
CA SER A 56 42.33 -2.77 -10.40
C SER A 56 41.56 -1.65 -11.09
N TYR A 57 42.26 -0.75 -11.77
CA TYR A 57 41.65 0.35 -12.52
C TYR A 57 41.90 0.18 -14.02
N TRP A 58 41.04 0.78 -14.84
CA TRP A 58 41.21 0.79 -16.28
C TRP A 58 42.18 1.91 -16.70
N ASP A 59 43.29 1.55 -17.33
CA ASP A 59 44.31 2.50 -17.81
C ASP A 59 43.98 3.12 -19.18
N GLY A 60 42.93 2.65 -19.83
CA GLY A 60 42.57 3.01 -21.21
C GLY A 60 42.49 1.79 -22.13
N GLU A 61 43.26 0.73 -21.82
CA GLU A 61 43.39 -0.46 -22.65
C GLU A 61 43.12 -1.77 -21.88
N GLN A 62 43.47 -1.81 -20.59
CA GLN A 62 43.34 -2.98 -19.74
C GLN A 62 43.16 -2.60 -18.26
N PHE A 63 42.83 -3.60 -17.44
CA PHE A 63 42.80 -3.43 -15.98
C PHE A 63 44.19 -3.68 -15.41
N VAL A 64 44.69 -2.70 -14.67
CA VAL A 64 46.00 -2.73 -14.00
C VAL A 64 45.82 -2.57 -12.49
N ALA A 65 46.73 -3.18 -11.71
CA ALA A 65 46.69 -3.09 -10.25
C ALA A 65 46.95 -1.65 -9.77
N LEU A 66 46.34 -1.29 -8.64
CA LEU A 66 46.60 -0.01 -7.97
C LEU A 66 48.00 -0.01 -7.34
N ALA A 67 48.80 1.01 -7.63
CA ALA A 67 50.14 1.14 -7.08
C ALA A 67 50.10 1.54 -5.60
N ASN A 68 51.04 1.00 -4.80
CA ASN A 68 51.18 1.26 -3.37
C ASN A 68 49.87 1.10 -2.57
N ALA A 69 49.04 0.12 -2.95
CA ALA A 69 47.78 -0.12 -2.28
C ALA A 69 47.96 -0.81 -0.92
N GLU A 70 47.37 -0.23 0.13
CA GLU A 70 47.46 -0.69 1.53
C GLU A 70 46.07 -0.71 2.19
N GLY A 71 45.86 -1.57 3.19
CA GLY A 71 44.59 -1.68 3.93
C GLY A 71 43.89 -3.02 3.73
N TYR A 72 43.30 -3.27 2.55
CA TYR A 72 42.68 -4.54 2.10
C TYR A 72 41.92 -5.37 3.17
N GLY A 73 41.39 -4.73 4.21
CA GLY A 73 40.75 -5.40 5.34
C GLY A 73 39.48 -6.16 4.95
N LEU A 74 39.18 -7.22 5.69
CA LEU A 74 38.02 -8.11 5.48
C LEU A 74 37.14 -8.18 6.73
N GLU A 75 37.15 -7.11 7.51
CA GLU A 75 36.61 -7.12 8.86
C GLU A 75 35.10 -6.93 8.75
N ASN A 76 34.37 -7.77 9.48
CA ASN A 76 32.92 -7.82 9.41
C ASN A 76 32.28 -6.59 10.05
N ASP A 77 31.16 -6.13 9.49
CA ASP A 77 30.27 -5.13 10.09
C ASP A 77 30.92 -3.74 10.27
N GLN A 78 31.91 -3.43 9.43
CA GLN A 78 32.55 -2.11 9.38
C GLN A 78 33.12 -1.80 7.99
N PHE A 79 33.44 -0.51 7.76
CA PHE A 79 34.18 -0.11 6.56
C PHE A 79 35.66 -0.48 6.68
N ASN A 80 36.15 -1.17 5.66
CA ASN A 80 37.56 -1.52 5.49
C ASN A 80 38.16 -0.56 4.46
N VAL A 81 39.08 0.29 4.91
CA VAL A 81 39.69 1.33 4.08
C VAL A 81 40.89 0.75 3.33
N THR A 82 41.00 1.07 2.04
CA THR A 82 42.19 0.78 1.22
C THR A 82 42.64 2.07 0.52
N THR A 83 43.87 2.49 0.76
CA THR A 83 44.49 3.69 0.14
C THR A 83 45.52 3.26 -0.89
N PHE A 84 45.77 4.09 -1.90
CA PHE A 84 46.70 3.82 -3.00
C PHE A 84 47.16 5.12 -3.68
N ASP A 85 48.16 5.04 -4.55
CA ASP A 85 48.58 6.18 -5.36
C ASP A 85 47.42 6.68 -6.23
N GLU A 86 47.25 8.01 -6.35
CA GLU A 86 46.16 8.60 -7.13
C GLU A 86 46.16 8.09 -8.58
N VAL A 87 45.01 7.55 -9.02
CA VAL A 87 44.79 7.12 -10.40
C VAL A 87 43.63 7.90 -11.01
N THR A 88 43.72 8.18 -12.31
CA THR A 88 42.62 8.75 -13.08
C THR A 88 42.06 7.68 -14.02
N THR A 89 40.77 7.36 -13.88
CA THR A 89 40.16 6.22 -14.60
C THR A 89 38.68 6.42 -14.89
N THR A 90 38.14 5.68 -15.85
CA THR A 90 36.69 5.55 -16.10
C THR A 90 36.12 4.23 -15.58
N ARG A 91 36.94 3.29 -15.11
CA ARG A 91 36.46 2.03 -14.54
C ARG A 91 37.34 1.56 -13.39
N LEU A 92 36.70 1.03 -12.37
CA LEU A 92 37.35 0.40 -11.23
C LEU A 92 36.73 -0.97 -11.01
N ARG A 93 37.57 -1.98 -10.81
CA ARG A 93 37.17 -3.37 -10.66
C ARG A 93 37.58 -3.87 -9.29
N LEU A 94 36.63 -4.51 -8.62
CA LEU A 94 36.81 -5.29 -7.41
C LEU A 94 36.61 -6.77 -7.76
N GLU A 95 37.63 -7.59 -7.50
CA GLU A 95 37.56 -9.03 -7.62
C GLU A 95 37.61 -9.68 -6.24
N LEU A 96 36.71 -10.63 -5.99
CA LEU A 96 36.52 -11.27 -4.70
C LEU A 96 36.65 -12.78 -4.84
N ASP A 97 37.56 -13.37 -4.07
CA ASP A 97 37.58 -14.83 -3.92
C ASP A 97 36.57 -15.21 -2.84
N SER A 98 35.53 -15.94 -3.23
CA SER A 98 34.46 -16.34 -2.32
C SER A 98 34.63 -17.79 -1.86
N LEU A 99 34.10 -18.12 -0.68
CA LEU A 99 34.10 -19.48 -0.18
C LEU A 99 33.29 -20.40 -1.11
N PRO A 100 33.70 -21.67 -1.31
CA PRO A 100 32.93 -22.61 -2.11
C PRO A 100 31.47 -22.68 -1.63
N ARG A 101 30.54 -22.41 -2.55
CA ARG A 101 29.07 -22.43 -2.34
C ARG A 101 28.48 -21.22 -1.61
N TYR A 102 29.28 -20.20 -1.27
CA TYR A 102 28.78 -18.97 -0.65
C TYR A 102 29.24 -17.76 -1.45
N PRO A 103 28.34 -16.87 -1.91
CA PRO A 103 28.79 -15.61 -2.43
C PRO A 103 29.42 -14.76 -1.32
N ALA A 104 30.52 -14.07 -1.62
CA ALA A 104 31.02 -12.98 -0.80
C ALA A 104 29.95 -11.89 -0.68
N THR A 105 29.75 -11.37 0.52
CA THR A 105 28.73 -10.37 0.83
C THR A 105 29.33 -8.99 1.04
N LEU A 106 29.29 -8.20 -0.04
CA LEU A 106 29.55 -6.78 -0.03
C LEU A 106 28.24 -6.04 0.23
N LEU A 107 28.15 -5.33 1.35
CA LEU A 107 26.98 -4.50 1.69
C LEU A 107 27.08 -3.12 1.03
N GLU A 108 28.28 -2.53 1.06
CA GLU A 108 28.52 -1.20 0.50
C GLU A 108 29.96 -1.04 -0.01
N TRP A 109 30.13 -0.32 -1.12
CA TRP A 109 31.43 0.07 -1.67
C TRP A 109 31.44 1.58 -1.90
N LYS A 110 32.37 2.27 -1.27
CA LYS A 110 32.65 3.70 -1.50
C LYS A 110 33.96 3.86 -2.24
N VAL A 111 33.98 4.76 -3.21
CA VAL A 111 35.18 5.22 -3.91
C VAL A 111 35.35 6.68 -3.60
N MET A 112 36.46 7.03 -2.96
CA MET A 112 36.72 8.38 -2.50
C MET A 112 37.36 9.19 -3.62
N LYS A 113 36.83 10.39 -3.81
CA LYS A 113 37.35 11.37 -4.75
C LYS A 113 38.64 11.96 -4.17
N SER A 114 39.74 11.89 -4.92
CA SER A 114 41.00 12.53 -4.54
C SER A 114 40.94 14.05 -4.72
N PHE A 115 41.90 14.78 -4.14
CA PHE A 115 41.93 16.25 -4.21
C PHE A 115 41.98 16.80 -5.65
N ASN A 116 42.70 16.12 -6.56
CA ASN A 116 42.88 16.59 -7.94
C ASN A 116 41.74 16.18 -8.88
N SER A 117 40.78 15.37 -8.42
CA SER A 117 39.73 14.86 -9.28
C SER A 117 38.91 15.98 -9.91
N PRO A 118 38.55 15.84 -11.21
CA PRO A 118 37.62 16.74 -11.86
C PRO A 118 36.34 16.94 -11.04
N ALA A 119 35.75 18.13 -11.16
CA ALA A 119 34.47 18.40 -10.52
C ALA A 119 33.37 17.53 -11.17
N VAL A 120 32.52 16.94 -10.35
CA VAL A 120 31.45 16.04 -10.79
C VAL A 120 30.10 16.73 -10.54
N ALA A 121 29.19 16.65 -11.52
CA ALA A 121 27.83 17.16 -11.33
C ALA A 121 27.11 16.32 -10.25
N PRO A 122 26.28 16.95 -9.40
CA PRO A 122 25.49 16.19 -8.45
C PRO A 122 24.46 15.33 -9.20
N LEU A 123 24.14 14.16 -8.68
CA LEU A 123 22.97 13.41 -9.12
C LEU A 123 21.74 14.06 -8.48
N LEU A 124 20.79 14.46 -9.31
CA LEU A 124 19.61 15.20 -8.89
C LEU A 124 18.36 14.52 -9.46
N THR A 125 17.38 14.27 -8.61
CA THR A 125 16.03 13.88 -9.02
C THR A 125 15.04 14.89 -8.47
N ALA A 126 14.25 15.50 -9.36
CA ALA A 126 13.16 16.39 -8.98
C ALA A 126 12.00 15.64 -8.31
N GLY A 127 11.98 14.31 -8.41
CA GLY A 127 10.85 13.47 -8.04
C GLY A 127 10.02 13.11 -9.28
N ILE A 128 8.81 12.62 -9.02
CA ILE A 128 7.90 12.07 -10.03
C ILE A 128 6.87 13.09 -10.51
N ASP A 129 6.28 12.79 -11.68
CA ASP A 129 5.26 13.60 -12.31
C ASP A 129 4.00 13.74 -11.44
N ARG A 130 3.26 14.84 -11.65
CA ARG A 130 2.14 15.25 -10.79
C ARG A 130 0.87 15.48 -11.60
N ASP A 131 -0.25 15.06 -11.03
CA ASP A 131 -1.59 15.43 -11.49
C ASP A 131 -2.30 16.11 -10.32
N VAL A 132 -2.69 17.39 -10.51
CA VAL A 132 -3.20 18.23 -9.41
C VAL A 132 -4.35 19.12 -9.84
N MET A 133 -5.09 19.61 -8.85
CA MET A 133 -6.11 20.63 -9.06
C MET A 133 -5.49 22.03 -8.95
N VAL A 134 -5.93 22.96 -9.81
CA VAL A 134 -5.58 24.39 -9.71
C VAL A 134 -5.90 24.90 -8.32
N GLY A 135 -4.96 25.65 -7.74
CA GLY A 135 -5.05 26.15 -6.36
C GLY A 135 -4.72 25.14 -5.26
N GLY A 136 -4.63 23.84 -5.58
CA GLY A 136 -4.14 22.81 -4.66
C GLY A 136 -2.62 22.85 -4.49
N ASN A 137 -2.13 22.44 -3.32
CA ASN A 137 -0.70 22.21 -3.10
C ASN A 137 -0.26 20.95 -3.83
N THR A 138 0.80 21.03 -4.63
CA THR A 138 1.61 19.88 -5.03
C THR A 138 2.81 19.77 -4.09
N TYR A 139 3.15 18.56 -3.66
CA TYR A 139 4.26 18.29 -2.73
C TYR A 139 5.48 17.81 -3.51
N LEU A 140 6.57 18.56 -3.42
CA LEU A 140 7.81 18.29 -4.14
C LEU A 140 8.84 17.76 -3.14
N SER A 141 9.36 16.56 -3.39
CA SER A 141 10.37 15.89 -2.58
C SER A 141 11.50 15.44 -3.50
N ALA A 142 12.49 16.31 -3.68
CA ALA A 142 13.64 16.03 -4.51
C ALA A 142 14.77 15.37 -3.72
N GLU A 143 15.59 14.57 -4.39
CA GLU A 143 16.81 14.01 -3.82
C GLU A 143 18.04 14.51 -4.55
N ILE A 144 19.12 14.71 -3.80
CA ILE A 144 20.42 15.09 -4.32
C ILE A 144 21.53 14.22 -3.71
N LYS A 145 22.40 13.68 -4.56
CA LYS A 145 23.66 13.03 -4.15
C LYS A 145 24.81 13.82 -4.75
N ALA A 146 25.64 14.41 -3.91
CA ALA A 146 26.73 15.28 -4.33
C ALA A 146 28.04 14.90 -3.62
N VAL A 147 29.15 14.93 -4.36
CA VAL A 147 30.48 14.71 -3.79
C VAL A 147 31.06 16.00 -3.21
N ASP A 148 30.84 17.14 -3.90
CA ASP A 148 31.23 18.45 -3.40
C ASP A 148 30.04 19.14 -2.68
N PRO A 149 30.28 20.11 -1.78
CA PRO A 149 29.20 20.85 -1.12
C PRO A 149 28.23 21.52 -2.11
N VAL A 150 26.94 21.38 -1.85
CA VAL A 150 25.88 22.04 -2.61
C VAL A 150 25.86 23.52 -2.28
N LYS A 151 26.15 24.37 -3.27
CA LYS A 151 26.25 25.83 -3.13
C LYS A 151 24.97 26.56 -3.49
N LYS A 152 24.18 26.02 -4.42
CA LYS A 152 22.91 26.60 -4.88
C LYS A 152 21.92 25.48 -5.18
N LEU A 153 20.67 25.70 -4.82
CA LEU A 153 19.54 24.86 -5.14
C LEU A 153 18.36 25.77 -5.46
N ARG A 154 17.68 25.56 -6.59
CA ARG A 154 16.53 26.38 -6.94
C ARG A 154 15.55 25.68 -7.88
N TRP A 155 14.29 25.71 -7.49
CA TRP A 155 13.14 25.37 -8.33
C TRP A 155 12.78 26.51 -9.28
N SER A 156 12.38 26.13 -10.48
CA SER A 156 11.78 26.97 -11.51
C SER A 156 10.65 26.23 -12.20
N ALA A 157 9.77 26.94 -12.89
CA ALA A 157 8.69 26.31 -13.62
C ALA A 157 8.42 27.02 -14.95
N LYS A 158 7.91 26.25 -15.92
CA LYS A 158 7.37 26.75 -17.19
C LYS A 158 5.98 26.15 -17.39
N GLY A 159 5.01 26.96 -17.80
CA GLY A 159 3.65 26.50 -18.07
C GLY A 159 2.68 27.65 -18.31
N PRO A 160 1.38 27.35 -18.44
CA PRO A 160 0.35 28.32 -18.87
C PRO A 160 0.01 29.40 -17.84
N GLY A 161 0.28 29.16 -16.55
CA GLY A 161 -0.06 30.08 -15.45
C GLY A 161 1.10 30.34 -14.49
N LYS A 162 0.83 31.15 -13.45
CA LYS A 162 1.79 31.44 -12.39
C LYS A 162 2.02 30.19 -11.53
N VAL A 163 3.28 29.90 -11.22
CA VAL A 163 3.68 28.89 -10.24
C VAL A 163 4.26 29.58 -9.01
N THR A 164 3.77 29.22 -7.82
CA THR A 164 4.25 29.76 -6.54
C THR A 164 4.82 28.63 -5.70
N PHE A 165 6.11 28.67 -5.41
CA PHE A 165 6.78 27.74 -4.49
C PHE A 165 6.77 28.32 -3.09
N THR A 166 6.51 27.49 -2.08
CA THR A 166 6.64 27.91 -0.67
C THR A 166 8.08 28.25 -0.34
N ASN A 167 9.02 27.37 -0.71
CA ASN A 167 10.45 27.65 -0.67
C ASN A 167 11.12 27.07 -1.92
N PRO A 168 11.45 27.91 -2.93
CA PRO A 168 12.09 27.42 -4.14
C PRO A 168 13.52 26.92 -3.91
N GLU A 169 14.13 27.12 -2.75
CA GLU A 169 15.52 26.72 -2.47
C GLU A 169 15.62 25.48 -1.56
N ALA A 170 14.50 24.78 -1.32
CA ALA A 170 14.46 23.54 -0.54
C ALA A 170 14.28 22.30 -1.42
N LEU A 171 14.84 21.18 -0.96
CA LEU A 171 14.59 19.85 -1.55
C LEU A 171 13.13 19.42 -1.34
N GLU A 172 12.60 19.68 -0.16
CA GLU A 172 11.20 19.49 0.21
C GLU A 172 10.49 20.84 0.23
N THR A 173 9.48 21.01 -0.62
CA THR A 173 8.65 22.23 -0.68
C THR A 173 7.28 21.89 -1.27
N THR A 174 6.33 22.80 -1.17
CA THR A 174 5.12 22.76 -2.00
C THR A 174 5.17 23.78 -3.12
N ALA A 175 4.35 23.54 -4.15
CA ALA A 175 4.04 24.53 -5.17
C ALA A 175 2.52 24.60 -5.43
N THR A 176 2.05 25.74 -5.92
CA THR A 176 0.68 25.93 -6.42
C THR A 176 0.72 26.52 -7.82
N VAL A 177 -0.28 26.21 -8.63
CA VAL A 177 -0.43 26.70 -10.02
C VAL A 177 -1.76 27.42 -10.19
N SER A 178 -1.78 28.47 -11.01
CA SER A 178 -2.95 29.34 -11.17
C SER A 178 -3.87 28.99 -12.36
N GLU A 179 -3.39 28.21 -13.33
CA GLU A 179 -4.14 27.88 -14.55
C GLU A 179 -4.07 26.37 -14.81
N PRO A 180 -5.06 25.77 -15.49
CA PRO A 180 -4.97 24.38 -15.91
C PRO A 180 -3.98 24.20 -17.06
N GLY A 181 -3.48 22.98 -17.24
CA GLY A 181 -2.60 22.59 -18.34
C GLY A 181 -1.30 21.95 -17.88
N LYS A 182 -0.37 21.78 -18.82
CA LYS A 182 0.91 21.11 -18.56
C LYS A 182 1.99 22.12 -18.13
N TYR A 183 2.71 21.76 -17.08
CA TYR A 183 3.84 22.48 -16.53
C TYR A 183 5.07 21.57 -16.50
N ILE A 184 6.25 22.18 -16.59
CA ILE A 184 7.53 21.52 -16.32
C ILE A 184 8.14 22.24 -15.12
N LEU A 185 8.28 21.54 -14.00
CA LEU A 185 8.97 22.02 -12.81
C LEU A 185 10.39 21.49 -12.86
N THR A 186 11.38 22.39 -12.78
CA THR A 186 12.80 22.06 -12.91
C THR A 186 13.54 22.50 -11.66
N LEU A 187 14.21 21.55 -11.00
CA LEU A 187 15.15 21.80 -9.94
C LEU A 187 16.55 21.88 -10.54
N THR A 188 17.27 22.97 -10.25
CA THR A 188 18.68 23.11 -10.58
C THR A 188 19.50 23.09 -9.30
N ALA A 189 20.57 22.29 -9.28
CA ALA A 189 21.55 22.27 -8.20
C ALA A 189 22.94 22.60 -8.73
N GLN A 190 23.73 23.30 -7.90
CA GLN A 190 25.15 23.54 -8.14
C GLN A 190 25.96 22.94 -6.99
N SER A 191 26.82 21.97 -7.30
CA SER A 191 27.80 21.39 -6.38
C SER A 191 29.20 21.79 -6.85
N GLY A 192 29.94 22.51 -6.00
CA GLY A 192 31.20 23.13 -6.42
C GLY A 192 31.03 24.06 -7.63
N ARG A 193 31.65 23.69 -8.76
CA ARG A 193 31.55 24.40 -10.05
C ARG A 193 30.57 23.74 -11.04
N MET A 194 30.11 22.53 -10.74
CA MET A 194 29.25 21.77 -11.63
C MET A 194 27.78 22.02 -11.32
N LYS A 195 26.95 21.90 -12.35
CA LYS A 195 25.50 22.03 -12.25
C LYS A 195 24.84 20.76 -12.74
N ALA A 196 23.70 20.44 -12.14
CA ALA A 196 22.75 19.47 -12.65
C ALA A 196 21.35 20.06 -12.60
N GLU A 197 20.50 19.56 -13.47
CA GLU A 197 19.07 19.86 -13.45
C GLU A 197 18.28 18.57 -13.57
N SER A 198 17.10 18.58 -12.98
CA SER A 198 16.13 17.51 -13.08
C SER A 198 14.75 18.14 -13.15
N SER A 199 13.85 17.53 -13.91
CA SER A 199 12.52 18.06 -14.13
C SER A 199 11.46 17.00 -13.91
N LEU A 200 10.26 17.45 -13.54
CA LEU A 200 9.04 16.66 -13.51
C LEU A 200 7.94 17.37 -14.28
N GLU A 201 7.02 16.60 -14.85
CA GLU A 201 5.80 17.10 -15.45
C GLU A 201 4.73 17.31 -14.37
N LEU A 202 3.96 18.38 -14.50
CA LEU A 202 2.77 18.61 -13.69
C LEU A 202 1.59 18.92 -14.60
N ILE A 203 0.51 18.17 -14.47
CA ILE A 203 -0.76 18.40 -15.15
C ILE A 203 -1.74 18.99 -14.15
N ALA A 204 -2.23 20.19 -14.46
CA ALA A 204 -3.18 20.91 -13.62
C ALA A 204 -4.59 20.88 -14.24
N HIS A 205 -5.59 20.54 -13.44
CA HIS A 205 -7.01 20.52 -13.83
C HIS A 205 -7.82 21.51 -13.02
N TYR A 206 -8.92 22.00 -13.58
CA TYR A 206 -9.89 22.74 -12.77
C TYR A 206 -10.50 21.83 -11.70
N PRO A 207 -10.74 22.34 -10.47
CA PRO A 207 -11.51 21.60 -9.49
C PRO A 207 -12.82 21.09 -10.10
N PRO A 208 -13.33 19.91 -9.67
CA PRO A 208 -14.65 19.48 -10.08
C PRO A 208 -15.66 20.60 -9.78
N LYS A 209 -16.70 20.71 -10.61
CA LYS A 209 -17.79 21.67 -10.36
C LYS A 209 -18.36 21.42 -8.96
N GLU A 210 -18.73 22.51 -8.28
CA GLU A 210 -19.32 22.45 -6.94
C GLU A 210 -20.62 21.63 -6.93
N GLU A 211 -21.42 21.77 -7.99
CA GLU A 211 -22.53 20.87 -8.28
C GLU A 211 -21.98 19.52 -8.74
N ARG A 212 -21.90 18.59 -7.78
CA ARG A 212 -21.50 17.20 -8.03
C ARG A 212 -22.57 16.46 -8.82
N LEU A 213 -22.16 15.43 -9.54
CA LEU A 213 -23.11 14.42 -10.01
C LEU A 213 -23.70 13.69 -8.80
N ASP A 214 -25.02 13.54 -8.77
CA ASP A 214 -25.69 12.77 -7.73
C ASP A 214 -25.50 11.27 -7.94
N VAL A 215 -25.42 10.56 -6.82
CA VAL A 215 -25.37 9.10 -6.84
C VAL A 215 -26.72 8.57 -7.34
N VAL A 216 -26.69 7.78 -8.41
CA VAL A 216 -27.83 6.95 -8.78
C VAL A 216 -27.70 5.63 -8.04
N TYR A 217 -28.37 5.50 -6.90
CA TYR A 217 -28.42 4.24 -6.15
C TYR A 217 -28.97 3.13 -7.04
N THR A 218 -28.34 1.96 -6.99
CA THR A 218 -28.76 0.80 -7.77
C THR A 218 -30.17 0.38 -7.33
N LYS A 219 -31.16 0.58 -8.20
CA LYS A 219 -32.53 0.06 -8.00
C LYS A 219 -32.71 -1.23 -8.78
N ARG A 220 -33.87 -1.89 -8.64
CA ARG A 220 -34.22 -3.05 -9.48
C ARG A 220 -33.99 -2.74 -10.96
N TYR A 221 -33.31 -3.63 -11.67
CA TYR A 221 -32.83 -3.38 -13.02
C TYR A 221 -32.82 -4.63 -13.90
N LYS A 222 -32.89 -4.41 -15.21
CA LYS A 222 -32.84 -5.46 -16.22
C LYS A 222 -31.55 -5.36 -17.02
N ILE A 223 -30.86 -6.48 -17.22
CA ILE A 223 -29.65 -6.56 -18.04
C ILE A 223 -30.04 -7.03 -19.44
N ASN A 224 -30.10 -6.10 -20.40
CA ASN A 224 -30.44 -6.41 -21.80
C ASN A 224 -29.22 -6.86 -22.62
N SER A 225 -28.01 -6.52 -22.19
CA SER A 225 -26.78 -6.91 -22.90
C SER A 225 -26.57 -8.42 -22.77
N PRO A 226 -26.50 -9.19 -23.88
CA PRO A 226 -26.28 -10.63 -23.82
C PRO A 226 -24.98 -10.99 -23.09
N LEU A 227 -23.89 -10.27 -23.36
CA LEU A 227 -22.58 -10.49 -22.73
C LEU A 227 -22.66 -10.38 -21.19
N TRP A 228 -23.29 -9.32 -20.70
CA TRP A 228 -23.38 -9.08 -19.26
C TRP A 228 -24.46 -9.93 -18.59
N ASN A 229 -25.55 -10.23 -19.29
CA ASN A 229 -26.62 -11.06 -18.76
C ASN A 229 -26.14 -12.49 -18.49
N GLU A 230 -25.36 -13.09 -19.41
CA GLU A 230 -24.77 -14.42 -19.20
C GLU A 230 -23.80 -14.43 -18.01
N ARG A 231 -22.96 -13.40 -17.87
CA ARG A 231 -22.03 -13.29 -16.72
C ARG A 231 -22.77 -13.11 -15.40
N ALA A 232 -23.78 -12.24 -15.37
CA ALA A 232 -24.61 -12.03 -14.19
C ALA A 232 -25.35 -13.31 -13.80
N LYS A 233 -25.90 -14.04 -14.79
CA LYS A 233 -26.55 -15.33 -14.56
C LYS A 233 -25.60 -16.30 -13.85
N VAL A 234 -24.37 -16.50 -14.35
CA VAL A 234 -23.39 -17.39 -13.71
C VAL A 234 -23.08 -16.98 -12.27
N LEU A 235 -22.94 -15.67 -12.01
CA LEU A 235 -22.71 -15.18 -10.65
C LEU A 235 -23.91 -15.50 -9.73
N ILE A 236 -25.13 -15.25 -10.21
CA ILE A 236 -26.37 -15.45 -9.43
C ILE A 236 -26.65 -16.93 -9.20
N THR A 237 -26.50 -17.78 -10.22
CA THR A 237 -26.91 -19.18 -10.15
C THR A 237 -25.82 -20.12 -9.64
N SER A 238 -24.54 -19.70 -9.70
CA SER A 238 -23.40 -20.57 -9.33
C SER A 238 -22.51 -19.95 -8.25
N TRP A 239 -21.95 -18.76 -8.49
CA TRP A 239 -20.92 -18.20 -7.60
C TRP A 239 -21.47 -17.80 -6.23
N ILE A 240 -22.52 -16.98 -6.19
CA ILE A 240 -23.11 -16.53 -4.91
C ILE A 240 -23.64 -17.73 -4.10
N PRO A 241 -24.37 -18.70 -4.70
CA PRO A 241 -24.75 -19.93 -4.00
C PRO A 241 -23.56 -20.74 -3.44
N TRP A 242 -22.41 -20.72 -4.10
CA TRP A 242 -21.18 -21.34 -3.60
C TRP A 242 -20.59 -20.56 -2.42
N CYS A 243 -20.52 -19.22 -2.48
CA CYS A 243 -20.06 -18.37 -1.37
C CYS A 243 -20.92 -18.58 -0.12
N ILE A 244 -22.25 -18.62 -0.28
CA ILE A 244 -23.20 -18.95 0.79
C ILE A 244 -22.82 -20.29 1.43
N ALA A 245 -22.59 -21.32 0.61
CA ALA A 245 -22.24 -22.63 1.11
C ALA A 245 -20.90 -22.61 1.87
N GLN A 246 -19.87 -21.90 1.40
CA GLN A 246 -18.60 -21.82 2.12
C GLN A 246 -18.73 -21.07 3.45
N CYS A 247 -19.45 -19.96 3.50
CA CYS A 247 -19.65 -19.19 4.73
C CYS A 247 -20.48 -19.95 5.80
N GLU A 248 -21.27 -20.95 5.39
CA GLU A 248 -22.05 -21.81 6.29
C GLU A 248 -21.30 -23.07 6.75
N ARG A 249 -20.16 -23.40 6.11
CA ARG A 249 -19.39 -24.60 6.42
C ARG A 249 -18.49 -24.38 7.64
N THR A 250 -18.37 -25.41 8.46
CA THR A 250 -17.50 -25.45 9.65
C THR A 250 -16.38 -26.50 9.54
N ASP A 251 -16.31 -27.18 8.40
CA ASP A 251 -15.38 -28.28 8.12
C ASP A 251 -14.25 -27.89 7.15
N LEU A 252 -14.08 -26.59 6.89
CA LEU A 252 -13.04 -26.09 5.99
C LEU A 252 -11.64 -26.32 6.58
N THR A 253 -10.71 -26.80 5.75
CA THR A 253 -9.29 -26.95 6.11
C THR A 253 -8.47 -25.70 5.79
N GLN A 254 -8.94 -24.88 4.84
CA GLN A 254 -8.37 -23.58 4.47
C GLN A 254 -9.52 -22.60 4.29
N GLY A 255 -9.33 -21.35 4.72
CA GLY A 255 -10.40 -20.35 4.70
C GLY A 255 -11.49 -20.63 5.74
N GLN A 256 -11.10 -21.13 6.91
CA GLN A 256 -12.00 -21.24 8.06
C GLN A 256 -12.54 -19.87 8.48
N GLY A 257 -13.64 -19.89 9.23
CA GLY A 257 -14.34 -18.69 9.62
C GLY A 257 -15.43 -18.33 8.62
N GLY A 258 -16.52 -17.80 9.15
CA GLY A 258 -17.71 -17.46 8.39
C GLY A 258 -18.80 -17.06 9.37
N LEU A 259 -19.98 -17.67 9.23
CA LEU A 259 -21.10 -17.42 10.15
C LEU A 259 -20.88 -17.97 11.57
N ASP A 260 -20.06 -19.00 11.70
CA ASP A 260 -19.68 -19.59 12.99
C ASP A 260 -19.01 -18.57 13.91
N ASN A 261 -18.11 -17.74 13.39
CA ASN A 261 -17.47 -16.66 14.14
C ASN A 261 -18.50 -15.67 14.72
N PHE A 262 -19.53 -15.30 13.96
CA PHE A 262 -20.61 -14.45 14.47
C PHE A 262 -21.42 -15.16 15.56
N ALA A 263 -21.74 -16.44 15.36
CA ALA A 263 -22.47 -17.22 16.36
C ALA A 263 -21.68 -17.38 17.68
N GLU A 264 -20.37 -17.62 17.59
CA GLU A 264 -19.49 -17.71 18.77
C GLU A 264 -19.33 -16.34 19.45
N ALA A 265 -19.14 -15.26 18.70
CA ALA A 265 -19.08 -13.91 19.25
C ALA A 265 -20.38 -13.55 20.00
N ALA A 266 -21.53 -13.92 19.43
CA ALA A 266 -22.82 -13.72 20.08
C ALA A 266 -22.96 -14.51 21.39
N LYS A 267 -22.42 -15.73 21.47
CA LYS A 267 -22.35 -16.50 22.73
C LYS A 267 -21.46 -15.79 23.75
N ALA A 268 -20.29 -15.34 23.34
CA ALA A 268 -19.36 -14.61 24.21
C ALA A 268 -20.02 -13.35 24.80
N LEU A 269 -20.71 -12.56 23.98
CA LEU A 269 -21.43 -11.35 24.43
C LEU A 269 -22.57 -11.63 25.41
N ARG A 270 -23.15 -12.84 25.38
CA ARG A 270 -24.14 -13.30 26.35
C ARG A 270 -23.54 -13.99 27.59
N GLY A 271 -22.20 -14.03 27.70
CA GLY A 271 -21.51 -14.74 28.78
C GLY A 271 -21.67 -16.26 28.73
N GLN A 272 -22.00 -16.81 27.56
CA GLN A 272 -22.14 -18.26 27.35
C GLN A 272 -20.79 -18.89 26.98
N PRO A 273 -20.59 -20.20 27.23
CA PRO A 273 -19.44 -20.92 26.69
C PRO A 273 -19.36 -20.75 25.18
N HIS A 274 -18.17 -20.39 24.67
CA HIS A 274 -17.93 -20.07 23.27
C HIS A 274 -16.57 -20.61 22.81
N GLY A 275 -16.45 -20.76 21.50
CA GLY A 275 -15.19 -21.05 20.81
C GLY A 275 -14.35 -19.80 20.58
N ARG A 276 -13.15 -20.00 20.02
CA ARG A 276 -12.29 -18.91 19.53
C ARG A 276 -12.69 -18.52 18.10
N HIS A 277 -12.25 -17.33 17.67
CA HIS A 277 -12.30 -16.95 16.26
C HIS A 277 -11.54 -17.95 15.38
N LEU A 278 -12.12 -18.29 14.23
CA LEU A 278 -11.56 -19.21 13.25
C LEU A 278 -11.10 -18.46 11.99
N GLY A 279 -9.99 -18.94 11.42
CA GLY A 279 -9.36 -18.38 10.23
C GLY A 279 -8.72 -17.01 10.44
N TYR A 280 -8.64 -16.25 9.35
CA TYR A 280 -8.06 -14.92 9.35
C TYR A 280 -8.93 -13.94 10.16
N VAL A 281 -8.29 -12.94 10.78
CA VAL A 281 -8.97 -11.88 11.55
C VAL A 281 -10.06 -11.18 10.75
N PHE A 282 -9.85 -11.01 9.44
CA PHE A 282 -10.80 -10.41 8.50
C PHE A 282 -11.85 -11.37 7.91
N SER A 283 -11.96 -12.63 8.35
CA SER A 283 -12.87 -13.63 7.75
C SER A 283 -14.35 -13.22 7.76
N ASN A 284 -14.74 -12.28 8.64
CA ASN A 284 -16.09 -11.70 8.64
C ASN A 284 -16.42 -10.95 7.33
N ALA A 285 -15.41 -10.36 6.66
CA ALA A 285 -15.61 -9.66 5.41
C ALA A 285 -16.22 -10.56 4.32
N TRP A 286 -15.92 -11.85 4.31
CA TRP A 286 -16.51 -12.80 3.35
C TRP A 286 -18.03 -12.89 3.50
N VAL A 287 -18.53 -12.85 4.73
CA VAL A 287 -19.96 -12.88 5.03
C VAL A 287 -20.61 -11.56 4.60
N HIS A 288 -20.02 -10.42 4.94
CA HIS A 288 -20.54 -9.09 4.55
C HIS A 288 -20.59 -8.89 3.04
N GLN A 289 -19.52 -9.24 2.33
CA GLN A 289 -19.46 -9.18 0.86
C GLN A 289 -20.44 -10.15 0.20
N THR A 290 -20.69 -11.32 0.81
CA THR A 290 -21.72 -12.25 0.32
C THR A 290 -23.12 -11.70 0.56
N VAL A 291 -23.38 -11.02 1.68
CA VAL A 291 -24.63 -10.28 1.93
C VAL A 291 -24.84 -9.21 0.86
N GLU A 292 -23.84 -8.36 0.61
CA GLU A 292 -23.89 -7.36 -0.45
C GLU A 292 -24.19 -8.00 -1.83
N SER A 293 -23.48 -9.07 -2.16
CA SER A 293 -23.66 -9.79 -3.42
C SER A 293 -25.09 -10.34 -3.57
N MET A 294 -25.65 -10.91 -2.50
CA MET A 294 -27.05 -11.35 -2.48
C MET A 294 -28.00 -10.17 -2.69
N CYS A 295 -27.76 -9.03 -2.05
CA CYS A 295 -28.60 -7.85 -2.20
C CYS A 295 -28.62 -7.35 -3.65
N ILE A 296 -27.46 -7.23 -4.28
CA ILE A 296 -27.34 -6.80 -5.69
C ILE A 296 -27.99 -7.82 -6.63
N ALA A 297 -27.74 -9.12 -6.42
CA ALA A 297 -28.33 -10.19 -7.22
C ALA A 297 -29.86 -10.20 -7.15
N LEU A 298 -30.46 -9.85 -6.01
CA LEU A 298 -31.90 -9.78 -5.80
C LEU A 298 -32.57 -8.56 -6.46
N MET A 299 -31.79 -7.58 -6.88
CA MET A 299 -32.27 -6.43 -7.66
C MET A 299 -32.27 -6.70 -9.18
N VAL A 300 -31.60 -7.76 -9.65
CA VAL A 300 -31.63 -8.15 -11.07
C VAL A 300 -32.99 -8.75 -11.42
N ASP A 301 -33.65 -8.23 -12.45
CA ASP A 301 -34.83 -8.85 -13.05
C ASP A 301 -34.43 -10.21 -13.68
N PRO A 302 -35.01 -11.33 -13.22
CA PRO A 302 -34.68 -12.65 -13.78
C PRO A 302 -35.17 -12.84 -15.21
N GLN A 303 -36.04 -11.96 -15.74
CA GLN A 303 -36.56 -12.05 -17.11
C GLN A 303 -37.23 -13.41 -17.42
N GLY A 304 -37.83 -14.04 -16.40
CA GLY A 304 -38.45 -15.36 -16.50
C GLY A 304 -37.49 -16.55 -16.44
N ASP A 305 -36.17 -16.34 -16.27
CA ASP A 305 -35.19 -17.41 -16.11
C ASP A 305 -35.41 -18.16 -14.79
N LYS A 306 -35.72 -19.46 -14.89
CA LYS A 306 -36.08 -20.30 -13.74
C LYS A 306 -34.91 -20.53 -12.79
N GLU A 307 -33.68 -20.56 -13.29
CA GLU A 307 -32.49 -20.79 -12.46
C GLU A 307 -32.16 -19.54 -11.65
N ILE A 308 -32.25 -18.36 -12.27
CA ILE A 308 -32.10 -17.09 -11.56
C ILE A 308 -33.17 -16.94 -10.48
N ILE A 309 -34.44 -17.22 -10.79
CA ILE A 309 -35.54 -17.17 -9.81
C ILE A 309 -35.28 -18.11 -8.63
N ALA A 310 -34.84 -19.35 -8.90
CA ALA A 310 -34.55 -20.33 -7.86
C ALA A 310 -33.39 -19.87 -6.96
N ALA A 311 -32.31 -19.35 -7.56
CA ALA A 311 -31.17 -18.83 -6.83
C ALA A 311 -31.54 -17.60 -5.98
N GLN A 312 -32.28 -16.65 -6.54
CA GLN A 312 -32.78 -15.48 -5.81
C GLN A 312 -33.68 -15.89 -4.63
N ASN A 313 -34.56 -16.88 -4.79
CA ASN A 313 -35.36 -17.39 -3.67
C ASN A 313 -34.49 -18.00 -2.55
N LYS A 314 -33.39 -18.68 -2.90
CA LYS A 314 -32.40 -19.14 -1.91
C LYS A 314 -31.74 -17.96 -1.20
N MET A 315 -31.33 -16.92 -1.93
CA MET A 315 -30.69 -15.73 -1.37
C MET A 315 -31.60 -14.98 -0.40
N LYS A 316 -32.89 -14.80 -0.72
CA LYS A 316 -33.86 -14.18 0.21
C LYS A 316 -33.94 -14.92 1.55
N LYS A 317 -34.09 -16.26 1.50
CA LYS A 317 -34.11 -17.10 2.71
C LYS A 317 -32.79 -17.04 3.48
N THR A 318 -31.68 -16.94 2.75
CA THR A 318 -30.34 -16.85 3.33
C THR A 318 -30.16 -15.53 4.07
N LEU A 319 -30.56 -14.40 3.50
CA LEU A 319 -30.53 -13.09 4.17
C LEU A 319 -31.34 -13.10 5.47
N GLU A 320 -32.57 -13.61 5.46
CA GLU A 320 -33.39 -13.73 6.68
C GLU A 320 -32.75 -14.59 7.77
N LYS A 321 -31.98 -15.61 7.38
CA LYS A 321 -31.22 -16.45 8.31
C LYS A 321 -29.97 -15.73 8.84
N TRP A 322 -29.23 -15.08 7.96
CA TRP A 322 -27.90 -14.55 8.27
C TRP A 322 -27.94 -13.24 9.05
N ILE A 323 -28.87 -12.34 8.73
CA ILE A 323 -28.94 -11.00 9.34
C ILE A 323 -29.05 -11.10 10.88
N PRO A 324 -29.98 -11.89 11.47
CA PRO A 324 -30.04 -12.03 12.92
C PRO A 324 -28.75 -12.57 13.56
N ILE A 325 -28.05 -13.49 12.87
CA ILE A 325 -26.79 -14.06 13.38
C ILE A 325 -25.71 -12.98 13.42
N ILE A 326 -25.55 -12.22 12.32
CA ILE A 326 -24.59 -11.12 12.23
C ILE A 326 -24.87 -10.08 13.32
N LEU A 327 -26.13 -9.63 13.44
CA LEU A 327 -26.52 -8.60 14.40
C LEU A 327 -26.38 -9.06 15.85
N SER A 328 -26.52 -10.36 16.13
CA SER A 328 -26.31 -10.90 17.48
C SER A 328 -24.86 -10.83 17.97
N ALA A 329 -23.91 -10.59 17.06
CA ALA A 329 -22.49 -10.39 17.37
C ALA A 329 -22.09 -8.91 17.50
N GLN A 330 -23.01 -7.96 17.28
CA GLN A 330 -22.72 -6.54 17.47
C GLN A 330 -22.70 -6.21 18.96
N GLU A 331 -21.64 -5.55 19.40
CA GLU A 331 -21.48 -5.14 20.79
C GLU A 331 -22.47 -4.03 21.18
N PRO A 332 -22.78 -3.86 22.49
CA PRO A 332 -23.79 -2.91 22.94
C PRO A 332 -23.56 -1.46 22.50
N ASP A 333 -22.31 -1.05 22.28
CA ASP A 333 -21.94 0.28 21.83
C ASP A 333 -21.89 0.43 20.30
N GLY A 334 -22.13 -0.64 19.55
CA GLY A 334 -22.17 -0.65 18.08
C GLY A 334 -20.98 -1.32 17.41
N TYR A 335 -19.89 -1.58 18.15
CA TYR A 335 -18.70 -2.23 17.60
C TYR A 335 -19.01 -3.64 17.06
N LEU A 336 -18.39 -4.01 15.93
CA LEU A 336 -18.60 -5.31 15.30
C LEU A 336 -17.29 -5.82 14.68
N HIS A 337 -16.60 -6.72 15.39
CA HIS A 337 -15.45 -7.45 14.87
C HIS A 337 -15.26 -8.74 15.67
N THR A 338 -15.62 -9.90 15.11
CA THR A 338 -15.69 -11.14 15.89
C THR A 338 -14.32 -11.59 16.39
N ALA A 339 -13.23 -11.31 15.65
CA ALA A 339 -11.88 -11.64 16.09
C ALA A 339 -11.47 -10.88 17.35
N TYR A 340 -11.91 -9.62 17.47
CA TYR A 340 -11.70 -8.83 18.69
C TYR A 340 -12.62 -9.31 19.82
N THR A 341 -13.90 -9.53 19.54
CA THR A 341 -14.86 -9.98 20.56
C THR A 341 -14.44 -11.35 21.14
N LEU A 342 -13.87 -12.23 20.32
CA LEU A 342 -13.38 -13.57 20.69
C LEU A 342 -11.88 -13.64 20.98
N ARG A 343 -11.21 -12.49 21.12
CA ARG A 343 -9.75 -12.42 21.24
C ARG A 343 -9.23 -13.07 22.52
N ASP A 344 -7.95 -13.42 22.48
CA ASP A 344 -7.17 -13.62 23.70
C ASP A 344 -6.86 -12.25 24.34
N THR A 345 -7.54 -11.96 25.44
CA THR A 345 -7.45 -10.67 26.15
C THR A 345 -6.09 -10.44 26.79
N THR A 346 -5.22 -11.46 26.88
CA THR A 346 -3.83 -11.28 27.34
C THR A 346 -2.93 -10.70 26.25
N ARG A 347 -3.33 -10.81 24.97
CA ARG A 347 -2.54 -10.39 23.81
C ARG A 347 -3.12 -9.17 23.11
N TRP A 348 -4.42 -9.15 22.91
CA TRP A 348 -5.13 -8.06 22.27
C TRP A 348 -5.99 -7.40 23.34
N THR A 349 -5.50 -6.32 23.93
CA THR A 349 -6.08 -5.75 25.16
C THR A 349 -7.13 -4.68 24.88
N SER A 350 -6.97 -3.93 23.79
CA SER A 350 -7.80 -2.78 23.44
C SER A 350 -8.14 -2.76 21.95
N ARG A 351 -9.33 -2.24 21.62
CA ARG A 351 -9.73 -1.88 20.25
C ARG A 351 -8.81 -0.79 19.72
N TRP A 352 -8.62 -0.74 18.40
CA TRP A 352 -7.87 0.31 17.71
C TRP A 352 -6.47 0.55 18.28
N SER A 353 -5.79 -0.54 18.64
CA SER A 353 -4.40 -0.49 19.08
C SER A 353 -3.49 -0.23 17.87
N PRO A 354 -2.49 0.67 17.96
CA PRO A 354 -1.51 0.86 16.89
C PRO A 354 -0.78 -0.43 16.48
N ARG A 355 -0.57 -1.35 17.43
CA ARG A 355 0.04 -2.67 17.17
C ARG A 355 -0.85 -3.56 16.30
N ASN A 356 -2.15 -3.37 16.37
CA ASN A 356 -3.17 -4.22 15.75
C ASN A 356 -3.78 -3.56 14.49
N ARG A 357 -3.10 -2.56 13.89
CA ARG A 357 -3.54 -1.95 12.62
C ARG A 357 -3.75 -2.99 11.52
N GLY A 358 -2.92 -4.03 11.47
CA GLY A 358 -3.06 -5.12 10.51
C GLY A 358 -4.14 -6.16 10.85
N ASP A 359 -4.98 -5.93 11.88
CA ASP A 359 -6.03 -6.87 12.30
C ASP A 359 -7.43 -6.51 11.76
N HIS A 360 -7.52 -5.55 10.83
CA HIS A 360 -8.70 -5.31 9.98
C HIS A 360 -9.99 -4.88 10.69
N GLU A 361 -9.90 -4.20 11.83
CA GLU A 361 -11.08 -3.69 12.56
C GLU A 361 -11.94 -2.75 11.69
N GLY A 362 -11.29 -1.79 11.02
CA GLY A 362 -11.91 -0.85 10.10
C GLY A 362 -12.26 -1.48 8.75
N TYR A 363 -11.41 -2.35 8.22
CA TYR A 363 -11.68 -3.08 6.98
C TYR A 363 -12.98 -3.89 7.04
N VAL A 364 -13.15 -4.71 8.08
CA VAL A 364 -14.37 -5.52 8.27
C VAL A 364 -15.59 -4.63 8.48
N ALA A 365 -15.45 -3.59 9.31
CA ALA A 365 -16.54 -2.66 9.59
C ALA A 365 -17.00 -1.90 8.33
N GLY A 366 -16.07 -1.53 7.44
CA GLY A 366 -16.38 -0.90 6.16
C GLY A 366 -17.24 -1.81 5.26
N TYR A 367 -16.88 -3.09 5.10
CA TYR A 367 -17.72 -4.03 4.34
C TYR A 367 -19.10 -4.26 4.96
N PHE A 368 -19.22 -4.24 6.28
CA PHE A 368 -20.53 -4.30 6.91
C PHE A 368 -21.40 -3.09 6.54
N ILE A 369 -20.83 -1.89 6.60
CA ILE A 369 -21.50 -0.63 6.22
C ILE A 369 -21.93 -0.67 4.75
N GLU A 370 -21.06 -1.10 3.84
CA GLU A 370 -21.38 -1.25 2.40
C GLU A 370 -22.52 -2.25 2.16
N SER A 371 -22.50 -3.40 2.87
CA SER A 371 -23.57 -4.39 2.79
C SER A 371 -24.92 -3.83 3.28
N ALA A 372 -24.92 -2.94 4.27
CA ALA A 372 -26.12 -2.31 4.80
C ALA A 372 -26.76 -1.32 3.81
N ILE A 373 -25.95 -0.54 3.07
CA ILE A 373 -26.45 0.33 1.99
C ILE A 373 -27.21 -0.50 0.95
N ASN A 374 -26.60 -1.61 0.50
CA ASN A 374 -27.19 -2.49 -0.51
C ASN A 374 -28.46 -3.19 0.00
N HIS A 375 -28.51 -3.58 1.27
CA HIS A 375 -29.71 -4.19 1.87
C HIS A 375 -30.87 -3.20 1.99
N TYR A 376 -30.60 -1.97 2.47
CA TYR A 376 -31.62 -0.92 2.52
C TYR A 376 -32.15 -0.59 1.13
N THR A 377 -31.25 -0.52 0.13
CA THR A 377 -31.62 -0.22 -1.25
C THR A 377 -32.46 -1.34 -1.87
N LEU A 378 -32.09 -2.61 -1.66
CA LEU A 378 -32.87 -3.78 -2.10
C LEU A 378 -34.31 -3.76 -1.55
N THR A 379 -34.45 -3.40 -0.28
CA THR A 379 -35.73 -3.43 0.44
C THR A 379 -36.49 -2.12 0.35
N GLU A 380 -35.95 -1.13 -0.38
CA GLU A 380 -36.55 0.20 -0.55
C GLU A 380 -36.88 0.86 0.81
N GLY A 381 -36.01 0.63 1.80
CA GLY A 381 -36.15 1.15 3.17
C GLY A 381 -37.21 0.45 4.03
N SER A 382 -37.87 -0.60 3.52
CA SER A 382 -38.86 -1.36 4.32
C SER A 382 -38.25 -2.25 5.40
N ASP A 383 -36.95 -2.55 5.30
CA ASP A 383 -36.19 -3.28 6.32
C ASP A 383 -34.88 -2.57 6.66
N THR A 384 -34.84 -1.97 7.84
CA THR A 384 -33.74 -1.15 8.33
C THR A 384 -32.76 -1.90 9.22
N ARG A 385 -32.92 -3.21 9.46
CA ARG A 385 -32.12 -3.96 10.46
C ARG A 385 -30.61 -3.76 10.29
N LEU A 386 -30.09 -3.90 9.05
CA LEU A 386 -28.67 -3.68 8.76
C LEU A 386 -28.30 -2.19 8.73
N TYR A 387 -29.19 -1.33 8.25
CA TYR A 387 -28.98 0.12 8.21
C TYR A 387 -28.81 0.71 9.62
N ASP A 388 -29.72 0.38 10.54
CA ASP A 388 -29.69 0.85 11.92
C ASP A 388 -28.43 0.35 12.65
N ALA A 389 -28.03 -0.90 12.39
CA ALA A 389 -26.80 -1.47 12.93
C ALA A 389 -25.54 -0.80 12.34
N ALA A 390 -25.53 -0.47 11.04
CA ALA A 390 -24.43 0.24 10.40
C ALA A 390 -24.30 1.69 10.90
N LYS A 391 -25.42 2.37 11.16
CA LYS A 391 -25.41 3.66 11.86
C LYS A 391 -24.80 3.54 13.25
N LYS A 392 -25.24 2.56 14.04
CA LYS A 392 -24.71 2.32 15.38
C LYS A 392 -23.21 2.02 15.37
N LEU A 393 -22.74 1.25 14.39
CA LEU A 393 -21.31 1.02 14.17
C LEU A 393 -20.58 2.32 13.81
N SER A 394 -21.11 3.09 12.86
CA SER A 394 -20.52 4.36 12.43
C SER A 394 -20.45 5.38 13.58
N ASP A 395 -21.49 5.46 14.40
CA ASP A 395 -21.53 6.28 15.62
C ASP A 395 -20.50 5.82 16.65
N CYS A 396 -20.31 4.51 16.82
CA CYS A 396 -19.24 3.95 17.65
C CYS A 396 -17.86 4.42 17.17
N TRP A 397 -17.60 4.36 15.87
CA TRP A 397 -16.34 4.81 15.29
C TRP A 397 -16.14 6.31 15.43
N VAL A 398 -17.13 7.14 15.09
CA VAL A 398 -17.07 8.61 15.28
C VAL A 398 -16.84 8.98 16.73
N LYS A 399 -17.46 8.27 17.69
CA LYS A 399 -17.27 8.57 19.11
C LYS A 399 -15.83 8.31 19.58
N ASN A 400 -15.16 7.29 19.04
CA ASN A 400 -13.88 6.82 19.57
C ASN A 400 -12.67 7.23 18.72
N ILE A 401 -12.82 7.48 17.41
CA ILE A 401 -11.73 7.79 16.50
C ILE A 401 -11.87 9.21 15.96
N GLY A 402 -10.79 9.98 16.00
CA GLY A 402 -10.78 11.36 15.55
C GLY A 402 -9.71 12.21 16.24
N PRO A 403 -9.69 13.53 15.98
CA PRO A 403 -8.69 14.45 16.51
C PRO A 403 -9.00 14.97 17.92
N GLY A 404 -10.15 14.62 18.50
CA GLY A 404 -10.58 15.09 19.81
C GLY A 404 -9.74 14.52 20.96
N PRO A 405 -9.71 15.20 22.12
CA PRO A 405 -8.87 14.81 23.26
C PRO A 405 -9.22 13.45 23.86
N ASP A 406 -10.48 13.01 23.74
CA ASP A 406 -10.98 11.71 24.21
C ASP A 406 -11.06 10.66 23.09
N GLN A 407 -10.60 11.00 21.89
CA GLN A 407 -10.58 10.11 20.73
C GLN A 407 -9.17 9.56 20.49
N ILE A 408 -9.10 8.45 19.76
CA ILE A 408 -7.86 7.80 19.35
C ILE A 408 -7.51 8.25 17.94
N ALA A 409 -6.31 8.77 17.75
CA ALA A 409 -5.74 9.01 16.41
C ALA A 409 -5.25 7.69 15.83
N TRP A 410 -6.13 6.98 15.11
CA TRP A 410 -5.86 5.66 14.55
C TRP A 410 -6.47 5.51 13.15
N TYR A 411 -5.74 4.79 12.27
CA TYR A 411 -6.19 4.34 10.96
C TYR A 411 -5.95 2.82 10.83
N ASP A 412 -6.71 2.16 9.96
CA ASP A 412 -6.56 0.73 9.67
C ASP A 412 -5.36 0.46 8.74
N GLY A 413 -4.65 -0.64 8.96
CA GLY A 413 -3.57 -1.11 8.07
C GLY A 413 -4.06 -1.65 6.72
N HIS A 414 -5.38 -1.77 6.52
CA HIS A 414 -5.99 -2.06 5.22
C HIS A 414 -7.18 -1.13 4.98
N GLN A 415 -7.06 -0.25 3.99
CA GLN A 415 -8.05 0.77 3.62
C GLN A 415 -9.36 0.14 3.14
N GLU A 416 -10.49 0.73 3.52
CA GLU A 416 -11.86 0.36 3.09
C GLU A 416 -12.87 1.24 3.83
N MET A 417 -12.65 1.43 5.13
CA MET A 417 -13.51 2.22 6.01
C MET A 417 -13.74 3.64 5.47
N GLU A 418 -12.72 4.25 4.88
CA GLU A 418 -12.78 5.61 4.36
C GLU A 418 -13.83 5.75 3.24
N GLN A 419 -13.85 4.82 2.28
CA GLN A 419 -14.86 4.84 1.22
C GLN A 419 -16.25 4.48 1.74
N ALA A 420 -16.34 3.49 2.64
CA ALA A 420 -17.60 3.05 3.23
C ALA A 420 -18.27 4.18 4.02
N LEU A 421 -17.52 4.93 4.84
CA LEU A 421 -18.02 6.07 5.60
C LEU A 421 -18.43 7.24 4.71
N VAL A 422 -17.69 7.53 3.63
CA VAL A 422 -18.11 8.58 2.67
C VAL A 422 -19.43 8.19 2.00
N ARG A 423 -19.53 6.95 1.51
CA ARG A 423 -20.73 6.45 0.84
C ARG A 423 -21.92 6.40 1.79
N PHE A 424 -21.71 5.88 3.00
CA PHE A 424 -22.76 5.79 4.01
C PHE A 424 -23.18 7.13 4.58
N GLY A 425 -22.25 8.05 4.85
CA GLY A 425 -22.57 9.39 5.29
C GLY A 425 -23.42 10.15 4.26
N ARG A 426 -23.09 10.02 2.96
CA ARG A 426 -23.94 10.56 1.89
C ARG A 426 -25.30 9.86 1.85
N PHE A 427 -25.32 8.53 1.95
CA PHE A 427 -26.56 7.76 1.98
C PHE A 427 -27.49 8.17 3.12
N VAL A 428 -26.95 8.35 4.32
CA VAL A 428 -27.70 8.80 5.51
C VAL A 428 -28.22 10.23 5.31
N ASN A 429 -27.41 11.12 4.72
CA ASN A 429 -27.88 12.46 4.36
C ASN A 429 -29.03 12.43 3.35
N ASP A 430 -28.98 11.56 2.36
CA ASP A 430 -30.04 11.44 1.35
C ASP A 430 -31.32 10.81 1.93
N MET A 431 -31.20 9.84 2.84
CA MET A 431 -32.36 9.14 3.43
C MET A 431 -32.99 9.90 4.60
N GLU A 432 -32.21 10.67 5.38
CA GLU A 432 -32.68 11.31 6.62
C GLU A 432 -32.56 12.85 6.63
N GLY A 433 -31.80 13.44 5.71
CA GLY A 433 -31.55 14.88 5.64
C GLY A 433 -30.71 15.45 6.79
N ASN A 434 -30.62 16.78 6.83
CA ASN A 434 -30.06 17.57 7.95
C ASN A 434 -28.59 17.27 8.32
N GLY A 435 -27.76 16.77 7.39
CA GLY A 435 -26.33 16.56 7.64
C GLY A 435 -26.02 15.45 8.64
N LYS A 436 -26.96 14.52 8.90
CA LYS A 436 -26.77 13.44 9.89
C LYS A 436 -25.61 12.50 9.60
N GLY A 437 -25.17 12.40 8.35
CA GLY A 437 -24.01 11.62 7.93
C GLY A 437 -22.71 12.43 7.81
N ASP A 438 -22.73 13.73 8.12
CA ASP A 438 -21.55 14.60 7.94
C ASP A 438 -20.38 14.19 8.84
N SER A 439 -20.68 13.68 10.04
CA SER A 439 -19.67 13.15 10.96
C SER A 439 -18.97 11.90 10.41
N TYR A 440 -19.68 11.06 9.66
CA TYR A 440 -19.10 9.88 9.01
C TYR A 440 -18.13 10.30 7.90
N ILE A 441 -18.53 11.29 7.09
CA ILE A 441 -17.66 11.86 6.03
C ILE A 441 -16.44 12.56 6.65
N ALA A 442 -16.62 13.29 7.75
CA ALA A 442 -15.53 13.93 8.47
C ALA A 442 -14.54 12.91 9.04
N LEU A 443 -15.03 11.80 9.61
CA LEU A 443 -14.18 10.70 10.06
C LEU A 443 -13.40 10.08 8.90
N ALA A 444 -14.04 9.81 7.76
CA ALA A 444 -13.35 9.29 6.58
C ALA A 444 -12.19 10.19 6.14
N LYS A 445 -12.42 11.52 6.11
CA LYS A 445 -11.38 12.49 5.82
C LYS A 445 -10.24 12.44 6.85
N PHE A 446 -10.57 12.37 8.14
CA PHE A 446 -9.58 12.25 9.20
C PHE A 446 -8.70 11.01 9.01
N LEU A 447 -9.30 9.84 8.75
CA LEU A 447 -8.55 8.59 8.53
C LEU A 447 -7.56 8.69 7.36
N LEU A 448 -7.93 9.39 6.28
CA LEU A 448 -7.04 9.67 5.15
C LEU A 448 -5.92 10.66 5.51
N ASP A 449 -6.28 11.77 6.16
CA ASP A 449 -5.34 12.86 6.46
C ASP A 449 -4.27 12.44 7.47
N MET A 450 -4.61 11.57 8.43
CA MET A 450 -3.68 11.13 9.48
C MET A 450 -2.81 9.95 9.07
N ARG A 451 -3.01 9.38 7.88
CA ARG A 451 -2.30 8.16 7.44
C ARG A 451 -0.86 8.50 7.06
N ASP A 452 0.05 8.26 7.99
CA ASP A 452 1.48 8.48 7.84
C ASP A 452 2.32 7.55 8.76
N ASN A 453 3.65 7.71 8.72
CA ASN A 453 4.64 7.09 9.60
C ASN A 453 4.61 5.54 9.69
N GLY A 454 4.10 4.85 8.67
CA GLY A 454 4.15 3.40 8.58
C GLY A 454 4.99 2.93 7.39
N SER A 455 4.39 2.22 6.44
CA SER A 455 5.11 1.52 5.37
C SER A 455 4.53 1.77 3.98
N GLU A 456 5.28 1.39 2.94
CA GLU A 456 4.75 1.36 1.56
C GLU A 456 3.65 0.30 1.39
N TYR A 457 3.71 -0.80 2.16
CA TYR A 457 2.78 -1.92 2.06
C TYR A 457 1.33 -1.54 2.34
N ASP A 458 1.09 -0.65 3.31
CA ASP A 458 -0.22 -0.15 3.73
C ASP A 458 -0.43 1.34 3.41
N GLN A 459 0.39 1.87 2.49
CA GLN A 459 0.27 3.23 1.96
C GLN A 459 0.27 4.26 3.09
N SER A 460 1.21 4.12 4.04
CA SER A 460 1.36 5.02 5.18
C SER A 460 2.80 5.53 5.38
N HIS A 461 3.74 5.18 4.49
CA HIS A 461 5.12 5.68 4.52
C HIS A 461 5.23 7.23 4.46
N VAL A 462 4.28 7.90 3.81
CA VAL A 462 4.13 9.36 3.78
C VAL A 462 2.63 9.73 3.80
N PRO A 463 2.25 10.98 4.14
CA PRO A 463 0.86 11.43 4.04
C PRO A 463 0.26 11.14 2.66
N VAL A 464 -1.02 10.76 2.59
CA VAL A 464 -1.68 10.33 1.34
C VAL A 464 -1.53 11.37 0.20
N GLN A 465 -1.56 12.66 0.53
CA GLN A 465 -1.40 13.75 -0.44
C GLN A 465 0.04 13.88 -1.01
N GLN A 466 0.98 13.09 -0.51
CA GLN A 466 2.38 13.05 -0.92
C GLN A 466 2.75 11.72 -1.59
N GLN A 467 1.83 10.75 -1.63
CA GLN A 467 2.01 9.48 -2.32
C GLN A 467 1.69 9.69 -3.80
N TYR A 468 2.71 9.55 -4.66
CA TYR A 468 2.57 9.65 -6.11
C TYR A 468 3.29 8.48 -6.76
#